data_AF-A0A510DV28-F1
#
_entry.id   AF-A0A510DV28-F1
#
_cell.length_a   1.000
_cell.length_b   1.000
_cell.length_c   1.000
_cell.angle_alpha   90.00
_cell.angle_beta   90.00
_cell.angle_gamma   90.00
#
_symmetry.space_group_name_H-M   'P 1'
#
loop_
_entity.id
_entity.type
_entity.pdbx_description
1 polymer ?
#
loop_
_entity_poly.entity_id
_entity_poly.type
_entity_poly.pdbx_seq_one_letter_code
_entity_poly.pdbx_strand_id
1 'polypeptide(L)'
;MTDDNEIIMKGRDLESLVFMGRLKSVNVEFCDDEKKLAKVVGITDTNEKVSTECIPIRAAGKISTVIKHYLRLGVGNYIISNEQVSSSNLDTEEEDDGSQNS
;
A
#
# COMPACT_ATOMS: atom_id res chain seq x y z
N MET A 1 -9.75 -22.98 -16.74
CA MET A 1 -10.30 -21.62 -16.80
C MET A 1 -10.57 -21.24 -15.36
N THR A 2 -9.58 -20.69 -14.67
CA THR A 2 -9.78 -20.17 -13.32
C THR A 2 -10.41 -18.80 -13.49
N ASP A 3 -11.64 -18.64 -13.03
CA ASP A 3 -12.23 -17.33 -12.84
C ASP A 3 -11.27 -16.54 -11.94
N ASP A 4 -10.54 -15.60 -12.52
CA ASP A 4 -9.74 -14.64 -11.77
C ASP A 4 -10.72 -13.89 -10.88
N ASN A 5 -10.72 -14.22 -9.60
CA ASN A 5 -11.65 -13.71 -8.60
C ASN A 5 -11.35 -12.23 -8.37
N GLU A 6 -11.87 -11.35 -9.23
CA GLU A 6 -11.68 -9.90 -9.17
C GLU A 6 -12.50 -9.35 -8.00
N ILE A 7 -11.82 -8.89 -6.95
CA ILE A 7 -12.47 -8.36 -5.75
C ILE A 7 -12.81 -6.89 -6.00
N ILE A 8 -14.10 -6.55 -5.97
CA ILE A 8 -14.56 -5.17 -6.10
C ILE A 8 -14.47 -4.44 -4.77
N MET A 9 -13.85 -3.26 -4.76
CA MET A 9 -13.61 -2.42 -3.60
C MET A 9 -13.94 -0.95 -3.90
N LYS A 10 -14.07 -0.12 -2.85
CA LYS A 10 -14.16 1.34 -3.04
C LYS A 10 -12.78 1.94 -3.26
N GLY A 11 -12.70 3.09 -3.92
CA GLY A 11 -11.42 3.79 -4.15
C GLY A 11 -10.61 4.05 -2.88
N ARG A 12 -11.28 4.36 -1.76
CA ARG A 12 -10.65 4.55 -0.44
C ARG A 12 -10.02 3.26 0.11
N ASP A 13 -10.59 2.10 -0.21
CA ASP A 13 -10.04 0.82 0.23
C ASP A 13 -8.73 0.51 -0.51
N LEU A 14 -8.65 0.84 -1.82
CA LEU A 14 -7.39 0.75 -2.56
C LEU A 14 -6.31 1.70 -2.02
N GLU A 15 -6.66 2.93 -1.68
CA GLU A 15 -5.71 3.86 -1.02
C GLU A 15 -5.18 3.26 0.29
N SER A 16 -6.07 2.65 1.09
CA SER A 16 -5.70 1.99 2.35
C SER A 16 -4.72 0.83 2.11
N LEU A 17 -4.93 0.02 1.08
CA LEU A 17 -4.01 -1.07 0.71
C LEU A 17 -2.61 -0.55 0.36
N VAL A 18 -2.51 0.61 -0.29
CA VAL A 18 -1.21 1.23 -0.61
C VAL A 18 -0.51 1.68 0.65
N PHE A 19 -1.22 2.34 1.56
CA PHE A 19 -0.66 2.76 2.83
C PHE A 19 -0.17 1.56 3.64
N MET A 20 -0.91 0.45 3.64
CA MET A 20 -0.52 -0.80 4.31
C MET A 20 0.63 -1.57 3.62
N GLY A 21 1.15 -1.08 2.49
CA GLY A 21 2.16 -1.78 1.70
C GLY A 21 1.66 -3.06 1.02
N ARG A 22 0.34 -3.24 0.93
CA ARG A 22 -0.31 -4.42 0.36
C ARG A 22 -0.64 -4.28 -1.13
N LEU A 23 -0.46 -3.09 -1.71
CA LEU A 23 -0.65 -2.87 -3.15
C LEU A 23 0.70 -2.79 -3.85
N LYS A 24 0.94 -3.64 -4.85
CA LYS A 24 2.16 -3.64 -5.67
C LYS A 24 2.07 -2.68 -6.85
N SER A 25 0.93 -2.67 -7.53
CA SER A 25 0.75 -1.88 -8.75
C SER A 25 -0.70 -1.44 -8.93
N VAL A 26 -0.90 -0.40 -9.74
CA VAL A 26 -2.22 0.07 -10.11
C VAL A 26 -2.25 0.52 -11.57
N ASN A 27 -3.37 0.23 -12.24
CA ASN A 27 -3.68 0.66 -13.59
C ASN A 27 -5.11 1.23 -13.67
N VAL A 28 -5.42 1.93 -14.75
CA VAL A 28 -6.78 2.37 -15.07
C VAL A 28 -7.24 1.65 -16.34
N GLU A 29 -8.38 1.01 -16.27
CA GLU A 29 -9.02 0.31 -17.40
C GLU A 29 -10.33 1.00 -17.75
N PHE A 30 -10.57 1.26 -19.03
CA PHE A 30 -11.83 1.84 -19.49
C PHE A 30 -12.93 0.79 -19.45
N CYS A 31 -14.11 1.21 -18.98
CA CYS A 31 -15.30 0.37 -18.94
C CYS A 31 -16.19 0.53 -20.18
N ASP A 32 -15.96 1.60 -20.96
CA ASP A 32 -16.71 1.90 -22.18
C ASP A 32 -15.78 2.43 -23.28
N ASP A 33 -16.23 2.29 -24.54
CA ASP A 33 -15.48 2.76 -25.72
C ASP A 33 -15.41 4.29 -25.77
N GLU A 34 -16.41 4.96 -25.20
CA GLU A 34 -16.48 6.42 -25.10
C GLU A 34 -15.52 7.00 -24.05
N LYS A 35 -14.87 6.14 -23.25
CA LYS A 35 -13.93 6.50 -22.17
C LYS A 35 -14.53 7.45 -21.14
N LYS A 36 -15.84 7.36 -20.88
CA LYS A 36 -16.53 8.12 -19.84
C LYS A 36 -16.40 7.42 -18.50
N LEU A 37 -16.42 6.09 -18.51
CA LEU A 37 -16.30 5.25 -17.32
C LEU A 37 -14.98 4.48 -17.34
N ALA A 38 -14.38 4.35 -16.16
CA ALA A 38 -13.18 3.58 -15.95
C ALA A 38 -13.18 2.95 -14.57
N LYS A 39 -12.46 1.84 -14.43
CA LYS A 39 -12.15 1.23 -13.14
C LYS A 39 -10.65 1.35 -12.85
N VAL A 40 -10.33 1.46 -11.57
CA VAL A 40 -8.93 1.40 -11.10
C VAL A 40 -8.66 -0.05 -10.72
N VAL A 41 -7.67 -0.67 -11.35
CA VAL A 41 -7.30 -2.06 -11.13
C VAL A 41 -5.96 -2.11 -10.42
N GLY A 42 -5.94 -2.74 -9.25
CA GLY A 42 -4.75 -2.94 -8.44
C GLY A 42 -4.33 -4.40 -8.38
N ILE A 43 -3.04 -4.64 -8.23
CA ILE A 43 -2.48 -5.96 -7.93
C ILE A 43 -1.88 -5.90 -6.52
N THR A 44 -2.29 -6.81 -5.65
CA THR A 44 -1.80 -6.87 -4.27
C THR A 44 -0.43 -7.55 -4.17
N ASP A 45 0.19 -7.49 -3.00
CA ASP A 45 1.40 -8.24 -2.67
C ASP A 45 1.23 -9.76 -2.75
N THR A 46 0.00 -10.25 -2.54
CA THR A 46 -0.41 -11.65 -2.75
C THR A 46 -0.75 -12.00 -4.21
N ASN A 47 -0.58 -11.06 -5.15
CA ASN A 47 -0.95 -11.16 -6.57
C ASN A 47 -2.46 -11.34 -6.82
N GLU A 48 -3.30 -10.89 -5.88
CA GLU A 48 -4.74 -10.82 -6.08
C GLU A 48 -5.10 -9.57 -6.90
N LYS A 49 -6.10 -9.71 -7.77
CA LYS A 49 -6.62 -8.59 -8.56
C LYS A 49 -7.77 -7.94 -7.80
N VAL A 50 -7.58 -6.68 -7.40
CA VAL A 50 -8.61 -5.85 -6.78
C VAL A 50 -9.00 -4.73 -7.74
N SER A 51 -10.26 -4.33 -7.78
CA SER A 51 -10.69 -3.25 -8.66
C SER A 51 -11.78 -2.38 -8.05
N THR A 52 -11.94 -1.17 -8.56
CA THR A 52 -13.15 -0.40 -8.29
C THR A 52 -14.29 -0.83 -9.21
N GLU A 53 -15.51 -0.47 -8.83
CA GLU A 53 -16.60 -0.38 -9.81
C GLU A 53 -16.25 0.61 -10.94
N CYS A 54 -17.00 0.55 -12.04
CA CYS A 54 -16.90 1.51 -13.12
C CYS A 54 -17.39 2.88 -12.65
N ILE A 55 -16.45 3.81 -12.50
CA ILE A 55 -16.68 5.18 -12.03
C ILE A 55 -16.34 6.18 -13.13
N PRO A 56 -16.77 7.46 -13.03
CA PRO A 56 -16.37 8.48 -14.00
C PRO A 56 -14.84 8.57 -14.14
N ILE A 57 -14.35 8.65 -15.38
CA ILE A 57 -12.90 8.67 -15.70
C ILE A 57 -12.11 9.68 -14.87
N ARG A 58 -12.70 10.84 -14.58
CA ARG A 58 -12.05 11.87 -13.75
C ARG A 58 -11.82 11.41 -12.31
N ALA A 59 -12.75 10.63 -11.75
CA ALA A 59 -12.62 10.08 -10.41
C ALA A 59 -11.56 8.97 -10.38
N ALA A 60 -11.60 8.04 -11.35
CA ALA A 60 -10.57 7.01 -11.51
C ALA A 60 -9.17 7.62 -11.68
N GLY A 61 -9.06 8.69 -12.48
CA GLY A 61 -7.83 9.46 -12.65
C GLY A 61 -7.26 9.95 -11.32
N LYS A 62 -8.08 10.65 -10.51
CA LYS A 62 -7.65 11.14 -9.19
C LYS A 62 -7.15 10.03 -8.27
N ILE A 63 -7.93 8.95 -8.12
CA ILE A 63 -7.57 7.80 -7.29
C ILE A 63 -6.24 7.20 -7.76
N SER A 64 -6.11 6.93 -9.06
CA SER A 64 -4.89 6.33 -9.61
C SER A 64 -3.66 7.23 -9.46
N THR A 65 -3.81 8.55 -9.56
CA THR A 65 -2.72 9.51 -9.37
C THR A 65 -2.20 9.47 -7.93
N VAL A 66 -3.11 9.49 -6.96
CA VAL A 66 -2.77 9.43 -5.53
C VAL A 66 -2.06 8.11 -5.21
N ILE A 67 -2.64 6.98 -5.62
CA ILE A 67 -2.04 5.66 -5.41
C ILE A 67 -0.65 5.57 -6.04
N LYS A 68 -0.50 5.95 -7.32
CA LYS A 68 0.80 5.92 -8.01
C LYS A 68 1.83 6.82 -7.35
N HIS A 69 1.41 7.94 -6.75
CA HIS A 69 2.31 8.81 -6.00
C HIS A 69 2.86 8.09 -4.77
N TYR A 70 2.00 7.49 -3.95
CA TYR A 70 2.43 6.79 -2.73
C TYR A 70 3.23 5.51 -3.01
N LEU A 71 2.90 4.77 -4.07
CA LEU A 71 3.71 3.65 -4.52
C LEU A 71 5.13 4.09 -4.89
N ARG A 72 5.28 5.22 -5.60
CA ARG A 72 6.61 5.77 -5.96
C ARG A 72 7.41 6.25 -4.75
N LEU A 73 6.73 6.81 -3.75
CA LEU A 73 7.37 7.19 -2.49
C LEU A 73 7.79 5.99 -1.63
N GLY A 74 7.32 4.78 -1.96
CA GLY A 74 7.61 3.58 -1.20
C GLY A 74 7.00 3.63 0.20
N VAL A 75 5.86 4.30 0.39
CA VAL A 75 5.22 4.45 1.71
C VAL A 75 4.95 3.09 2.37
N GLY A 76 4.62 2.07 1.58
CA GLY A 76 4.45 0.70 2.04
C GLY A 76 5.69 0.07 2.69
N ASN A 77 6.90 0.58 2.41
CA ASN A 77 8.15 0.05 2.98
C ASN A 77 8.39 0.53 4.41
N TYR A 78 7.68 1.57 4.85
CA TYR A 78 7.82 2.13 6.21
C TYR A 78 6.83 1.50 7.20
N ILE A 79 5.84 0.77 6.70
CA ILE A 79 4.95 -0.01 7.55
C ILE A 79 5.66 -1.32 7.83
N ILE A 80 6.18 -1.44 9.05
CA ILE A 80 6.93 -2.58 9.60
C ILE A 80 6.52 -3.88 8.90
N SER A 81 7.34 -4.31 7.94
CA SER A 81 7.30 -5.67 7.43
C SER A 81 7.80 -6.58 8.55
N ASN A 82 7.16 -7.74 8.76
CA ASN A 82 7.59 -8.74 9.75
C ASN A 82 9.04 -9.22 9.55
N GLU A 83 9.73 -8.80 8.47
CA GLU A 83 11.16 -8.99 8.31
C GLU A 83 11.93 -7.84 8.98
N GLN A 84 12.58 -8.18 10.09
CA GLN A 84 13.63 -7.43 10.80
C GLN A 84 13.18 -6.25 11.66
N VAL A 85 12.33 -6.53 12.66
CA VAL A 85 12.69 -6.01 13.99
C VAL A 85 13.76 -6.96 14.54
N SER A 86 15.01 -6.74 14.12
CA SER A 86 16.15 -7.28 14.87
C SER A 86 16.18 -6.50 16.19
N SER A 87 15.43 -6.98 17.18
CA SER A 87 15.55 -6.54 18.55
C SER A 87 16.89 -7.06 19.09
N SER A 88 18.00 -6.47 18.64
CA SER A 88 19.22 -6.48 19.44
C SER A 88 18.89 -5.62 20.65
N ASN A 89 18.72 -6.26 21.80
CA ASN A 89 18.56 -5.62 23.09
C ASN A 89 19.51 -4.42 23.16
N LEU A 90 18.97 -3.20 23.21
CA LEU A 90 19.75 -2.04 23.63
C LEU A 90 19.93 -2.20 25.14
N ASP A 91 20.96 -2.94 25.53
CA ASP A 91 21.51 -2.88 26.87
C ASP A 91 21.86 -1.41 27.13
N THR A 92 21.05 -0.77 27.96
CA THR A 92 21.37 0.55 28.48
C THR A 92 22.38 0.28 29.59
N GLU A 93 23.66 0.47 29.31
CA GLU A 93 24.71 0.39 30.34
C GLU A 93 24.37 1.39 31.45
N GLU A 94 24.20 0.87 32.67
CA GLU A 94 24.23 1.68 33.89
C GLU A 94 25.66 2.23 34.04
N GLU A 95 25.85 3.54 33.83
CA GLU A 95 27.07 4.22 34.27
C GLU A 95 27.05 4.30 35.81
N ASP A 96 27.67 3.31 36.45
CA ASP A 96 28.13 3.34 37.83
C ASP A 96 29.38 4.25 37.92
N ASP A 97 29.18 5.54 38.24
CA ASP A 97 30.29 6.44 38.60
C ASP A 97 30.53 6.39 40.11
N GLY A 98 31.59 5.65 40.47
CA GLY A 98 31.96 5.32 41.83
C GLY A 98 32.27 6.53 42.71
N SER A 99 31.59 6.60 43.86
CA SER A 99 32.02 7.43 44.99
C SER A 99 32.81 6.57 45.98
N GLN A 100 34.13 6.52 45.81
CA GLN A 100 35.08 6.25 46.90
C GLN A 100 35.89 7.52 47.14
N ASN A 101 35.71 8.14 48.30
CA ASN A 101 36.68 9.09 48.82
C ASN A 101 36.96 8.77 50.28
N SER A 102 38.20 8.30 50.49
CA SER A 102 39.14 8.50 51.61
C SER A 102 38.61 8.70 53.03
#